data_AF-A0AA36GU80-F1
#
_entry.id   AF-A0AA36GU80-F1
#
_cell.length_a   1.000
_cell.length_b   1.000
_cell.length_c   1.000
_cell.angle_alpha   90.00
_cell.angle_beta   90.00
_cell.angle_gamma   90.00
#
_symmetry.space_group_name_H-M   'P 1'
#
loop_
_entity.id
_entity.type
_entity.pdbx_description
1 polymer ?
#
loop_
_entity_poly.entity_id
_entity_poly.type
_entity_poly.pdbx_seq_one_letter_code
_entity_poly.pdbx_strand_id
1 'polypeptide(L)'
;MKKSPDLGARYKNVIDSYNERLAQLKPEAKAFAENMTEFLSKLFDEDVLHPSTVEEIAMGVINKFKALRDDVKEDFQKAFPAAAAFLTSEETVKRLQEQ
;
A
#
# COMPACT_ATOMS: atom_id res chain seq x y z
N MET A 1 -10.45 27.31 1.65
CA MET A 1 -9.29 26.40 1.46
C MET A 1 -8.71 26.62 0.06
N LYS A 2 -7.56 27.29 -0.05
CA LYS A 2 -6.90 27.52 -1.34
C LYS A 2 -6.28 26.19 -1.76
N LYS A 3 -6.94 25.43 -2.65
CA LYS A 3 -6.34 24.27 -3.31
C LYS A 3 -5.09 24.77 -4.03
N SER A 4 -3.90 24.50 -3.48
CA SER A 4 -2.65 24.88 -4.13
C SER A 4 -2.55 24.11 -5.46
N PRO A 5 -2.41 24.79 -6.61
CA PRO A 5 -2.26 24.12 -7.90
C PRO A 5 -1.04 23.19 -7.92
N ASP A 6 0.00 23.52 -7.15
CA ASP A 6 1.18 22.67 -6.91
C ASP A 6 0.81 21.31 -6.27
N LEU A 7 -0.06 21.32 -5.26
CA LEU A 7 -0.49 20.11 -4.57
C LEU A 7 -1.35 19.22 -5.46
N GLY A 8 -2.22 19.83 -6.27
CA GLY A 8 -3.03 19.12 -7.26
C GLY A 8 -2.21 18.48 -8.37
N ALA A 9 -1.19 19.19 -8.88
CA ALA A 9 -0.27 18.66 -9.88
C ALA A 9 0.59 17.51 -9.33
N ARG A 10 1.07 17.62 -8.09
CA ARG A 10 1.83 16.55 -7.43
C ARG A 10 0.98 15.31 -7.17
N TYR A 11 -0.24 15.50 -6.68
CA TYR A 11 -1.19 14.40 -6.48
C TYR A 11 -1.49 13.67 -7.80
N LYS A 12 -1.72 14.42 -8.88
CA LYS A 12 -1.93 13.84 -10.20
C LYS A 12 -0.73 13.03 -10.67
N ASN A 13 0.50 13.54 -10.53
CA ASN A 13 1.72 12.80 -10.91
C ASN A 13 1.88 11.50 -10.11
N VAL A 14 1.57 11.52 -8.81
CA VAL A 14 1.61 10.31 -7.96
C VAL A 14 0.58 9.29 -8.40
N ILE A 15 -0.67 9.71 -8.66
CA ILE A 15 -1.72 8.81 -9.16
C ILE A 15 -1.40 8.26 -10.54
N ASP A 16 -0.87 9.09 -11.45
CA ASP A 16 -0.51 8.67 -12.81
C ASP A 16 0.61 7.63 -12.77
N SER A 17 1.66 7.90 -11.99
CA SER A 17 2.75 6.94 -11.74
C SER A 17 2.26 5.65 -11.08
N TYR A 18 1.30 5.76 -10.17
CA TYR A 18 0.68 4.61 -9.50
C TYR A 18 -0.10 3.74 -10.50
N ASN A 19 -0.93 4.35 -11.34
CA ASN A 19 -1.70 3.65 -12.37
C ASN A 19 -0.80 3.03 -13.45
N GLU A 20 0.28 3.72 -13.85
CA GLU A 20 1.23 3.18 -14.81
C GLU A 20 1.92 1.92 -14.25
N ARG A 21 2.33 1.95 -12.98
CA ARG A 21 2.89 0.78 -12.28
C ARG A 21 1.87 -0.34 -12.14
N LEU A 22 0.61 -0.03 -11.83
CA LEU A 22 -0.47 -1.02 -11.79
C LEU A 22 -0.74 -1.68 -13.14
N ALA A 23 -0.64 -0.93 -14.25
CA ALA A 23 -0.88 -1.46 -15.58
C ALA A 23 0.22 -2.43 -16.05
N GLN A 24 1.43 -2.32 -15.50
CA GLN A 24 2.56 -3.20 -15.80
C GLN A 24 2.57 -4.47 -14.96
N LEU A 25 1.77 -4.53 -13.89
CA LEU A 25 1.69 -5.70 -13.03
C LEU A 25 0.91 -6.84 -13.67
N LYS A 26 1.30 -8.06 -13.32
CA LYS A 26 0.48 -9.26 -13.55
C LYS A 26 -0.90 -9.09 -12.89
N PRO A 27 -1.96 -9.71 -13.43
CA PRO A 27 -3.32 -9.56 -12.90
C PRO A 27 -3.45 -9.88 -11.40
N GLU A 28 -2.68 -10.85 -10.90
CA GLU A 28 -2.67 -11.23 -9.48
C GLU A 28 -1.98 -10.17 -8.59
N ALA A 29 -0.87 -9.60 -9.03
CA ALA A 29 -0.18 -8.52 -8.33
C ALA A 29 -0.97 -7.21 -8.37
N LYS A 30 -1.63 -6.94 -9.51
CA LYS A 30 -2.54 -5.80 -9.69
C LYS A 30 -3.72 -5.89 -8.71
N ALA A 31 -4.38 -7.04 -8.64
CA ALA A 31 -5.48 -7.27 -7.70
C ALA A 31 -5.05 -7.05 -6.24
N PHE A 32 -3.85 -7.51 -5.88
CA PHE A 32 -3.27 -7.24 -4.57
C PHE A 32 -3.06 -5.75 -4.31
N ALA A 33 -2.46 -5.03 -5.26
CA ALA A 33 -2.18 -3.60 -5.14
C ALA A 33 -3.47 -2.76 -5.05
N GLU A 34 -4.50 -3.09 -5.83
CA GLU A 34 -5.84 -2.48 -5.73
C GLU A 34 -6.47 -2.74 -4.36
N ASN A 35 -6.42 -3.98 -3.86
CA ASN A 35 -6.93 -4.32 -2.54
C ASN A 35 -6.18 -3.55 -1.43
N MET A 36 -4.86 -3.46 -1.51
CA MET A 36 -4.06 -2.68 -0.57
C MET A 36 -4.46 -1.20 -0.58
N THR A 37 -4.70 -0.62 -1.76
CA THR A 37 -5.10 0.79 -1.89
C THR A 37 -6.46 1.04 -1.25
N GLU A 38 -7.43 0.14 -1.46
CA GLU A 38 -8.73 0.22 -0.82
C GLU A 38 -8.59 0.12 0.71
N PHE A 39 -7.78 -0.82 1.21
CA PHE A 39 -7.53 -0.97 2.64
C PHE A 39 -6.85 0.27 3.25
N LEU A 40 -5.84 0.84 2.58
CA LEU A 40 -5.17 2.06 3.01
C LEU A 40 -6.08 3.28 2.89
N SER A 41 -6.98 3.33 1.91
CA SER A 41 -7.94 4.42 1.76
C SER A 41 -8.87 4.55 2.97
N LYS A 42 -9.21 3.40 3.60
CA LYS A 42 -10.00 3.38 4.84
C LYS A 42 -9.24 4.02 6.00
N LEU A 43 -7.90 4.01 6.02
CA LEU A 43 -7.12 4.68 7.07
C LEU A 43 -7.19 6.21 6.99
N PHE A 44 -7.55 6.77 5.84
CA PHE A 44 -7.78 8.20 5.68
C PHE A 44 -9.22 8.60 6.05
N ASP A 45 -10.06 7.63 6.39
CA ASP A 45 -11.37 7.87 6.95
C ASP A 45 -11.22 8.21 8.43
N GLU A 46 -11.78 9.35 8.85
CA GLU A 46 -11.54 9.93 10.19
C GLU A 46 -12.03 9.01 11.32
N ASP A 47 -13.00 8.14 11.02
CA ASP A 47 -13.58 7.14 11.91
C ASP A 47 -12.65 5.92 12.16
N VAL A 48 -11.66 5.70 11.28
CA VAL A 48 -10.78 4.52 11.24
C VAL A 48 -9.37 4.81 11.79
N LEU A 49 -9.09 6.06 12.18
CA LEU A 49 -7.80 6.51 12.71
C LEU A 49 -7.45 6.00 14.12
N HIS A 50 -8.15 4.98 14.62
CA HIS A 50 -7.77 4.34 15.87
C HIS A 50 -6.51 3.49 15.65
N PRO A 51 -5.44 3.66 16.45
CA PRO A 51 -4.15 3.03 16.20
C PRO A 51 -4.24 1.52 16.04
N SER A 52 -5.03 0.86 16.90
CA SER A 52 -5.26 -0.59 16.83
C SER A 52 -5.89 -1.04 15.51
N THR A 53 -6.80 -0.24 14.93
CA THR A 53 -7.43 -0.56 13.63
C THR A 53 -6.45 -0.39 12.48
N VAL A 54 -5.59 0.63 12.55
CA VAL A 54 -4.50 0.83 11.57
C VAL A 54 -3.53 -0.35 11.58
N GLU A 55 -3.20 -0.87 12.76
CA GLU A 55 -2.31 -2.01 12.93
C GLU A 55 -2.91 -3.31 12.40
N GLU A 56 -4.18 -3.60 12.72
CA GLU A 56 -4.89 -4.76 12.17
C GLU A 56 -4.95 -4.73 10.65
N ILE A 57 -5.21 -3.55 10.07
CA ILE A 57 -5.21 -3.35 8.63
C ILE A 57 -3.81 -3.59 8.04
N ALA A 58 -2.78 -2.99 8.62
CA ALA A 58 -1.40 -3.15 8.16
C ALA A 58 -0.94 -4.62 8.24
N MET A 59 -1.19 -5.29 9.36
CA MET A 59 -0.92 -6.72 9.55
C MET A 59 -1.71 -7.59 8.56
N GLY A 60 -2.96 -7.25 8.28
CA GLY A 60 -3.78 -7.92 7.28
C GLY A 60 -3.17 -7.82 5.87
N VAL A 61 -2.68 -6.65 5.48
CA VAL A 61 -1.98 -6.46 4.19
C VAL A 61 -0.65 -7.22 4.15
N ILE A 62 0.13 -7.19 5.23
CA ILE A 62 1.41 -7.93 5.33
C ILE A 62 1.18 -9.44 5.18
N ASN A 63 0.18 -9.99 5.88
CA ASN A 63 -0.15 -11.41 5.79
C ASN A 63 -0.63 -11.80 4.39
N LYS A 64 -1.47 -10.97 3.75
CA LYS A 64 -1.89 -11.17 2.36
C LYS A 64 -0.68 -11.16 1.42
N PHE A 65 0.25 -10.22 1.59
CA PHE A 65 1.47 -10.15 0.79
C PHE A 65 2.36 -11.40 0.95
N LYS A 66 2.56 -11.86 2.19
CA LYS A 66 3.32 -13.07 2.50
C LYS A 66 2.68 -14.33 1.89
N ALA A 67 1.35 -14.38 1.83
CA ALA A 67 0.59 -15.48 1.25
C ALA A 67 0.57 -15.51 -0.29
N LEU A 68 1.01 -14.43 -0.96
CA LEU A 68 1.15 -14.43 -2.42
C LEU A 68 2.19 -15.45 -2.89
N ARG A 69 2.15 -15.77 -4.17
CA ARG A 69 3.20 -16.53 -4.84
C ARG A 69 4.46 -15.68 -5.01
N ASP A 70 5.64 -16.30 -5.00
CA ASP A 70 6.90 -15.57 -5.11
C ASP A 70 7.02 -14.79 -6.42
N ASP A 71 6.52 -15.35 -7.54
CA ASP A 71 6.52 -14.67 -8.84
C ASP A 71 5.62 -13.41 -8.88
N VAL A 72 4.66 -13.32 -7.97
CA VAL A 72 3.73 -12.19 -7.81
C VAL A 72 4.31 -11.17 -6.83
N LYS A 73 4.99 -11.63 -5.77
CA LYS A 73 5.75 -10.76 -4.85
C LYS A 73 6.86 -10.04 -5.60
N GLU A 74 7.65 -10.75 -6.41
CA GLU A 74 8.74 -10.14 -7.18
C GLU A 74 8.24 -9.08 -8.17
N ASP A 75 7.10 -9.34 -8.81
CA ASP A 75 6.45 -8.43 -9.74
C ASP A 75 6.00 -7.14 -9.00
N PHE A 76 5.33 -7.31 -7.85
CA PHE A 76 4.95 -6.22 -6.98
C PHE A 76 6.16 -5.44 -6.43
N GLN A 77 7.23 -6.13 -6.03
CA GLN A 77 8.47 -5.51 -5.54
C GLN A 77 9.12 -4.61 -6.59
N LYS A 78 9.11 -5.02 -7.86
CA LYS A 78 9.65 -4.23 -8.97
C LYS A 78 8.81 -2.98 -9.23
N ALA A 79 7.47 -3.10 -9.20
CA ALA A 79 6.58 -1.96 -9.42
C ALA A 79 6.54 -0.99 -8.22
N PHE A 80 6.55 -1.54 -7.01
CA PHE A 80 6.35 -0.81 -5.76
C PHE A 80 7.44 -1.13 -4.71
N PRO A 81 8.71 -0.75 -4.96
CA PRO A 81 9.82 -1.10 -4.08
C PRO A 81 9.68 -0.54 -2.65
N ALA A 82 9.12 0.67 -2.51
CA ALA A 82 8.90 1.27 -1.20
C ALA A 82 7.79 0.55 -0.40
N ALA A 83 6.67 0.21 -1.04
CA ALA A 83 5.59 -0.52 -0.39
C ALA A 83 6.02 -1.95 -0.04
N ALA A 84 6.74 -2.60 -0.95
CA ALA A 84 7.37 -3.89 -0.69
C ALA A 84 8.31 -3.85 0.51
N ALA A 85 9.22 -2.85 0.57
CA ALA A 85 10.14 -2.70 1.69
C ALA A 85 9.40 -2.60 3.03
N PHE A 86 8.29 -1.86 3.07
CA PHE A 86 7.43 -1.79 4.25
C PHE A 86 6.82 -3.17 4.62
N LEU A 87 6.27 -3.88 3.62
CA LEU A 87 5.62 -5.18 3.83
C LEU A 87 6.60 -6.31 4.21
N THR A 88 7.86 -6.20 3.81
CA THR A 88 8.92 -7.18 4.12
C THR A 88 9.78 -6.79 5.31
N SER A 89 9.66 -5.58 5.83
CA SER A 89 10.51 -5.10 6.92
C SER A 89 10.11 -5.75 8.25
N GLU A 90 10.98 -6.58 8.79
CA GLU A 90 10.79 -7.22 10.10
C GLU A 90 10.66 -6.19 11.22
N GLU A 91 11.38 -5.07 11.15
CA GLU A 91 11.24 -3.98 12.12
C GLU A 91 9.84 -3.37 12.08
N THR A 92 9.26 -3.21 10.89
CA THR A 92 7.89 -2.70 10.73
C THR A 92 6.89 -3.68 11.33
N VAL A 93 7.03 -4.97 11.04
CA VAL A 93 6.20 -6.02 11.62
C VAL A 93 6.32 -6.03 13.16
N LYS A 94 7.54 -5.95 13.68
CA LYS A 94 7.79 -5.96 15.13
C LYS A 94 7.17 -4.76 15.83
N ARG A 95 7.28 -3.56 15.24
CA ARG A 95 6.65 -2.34 15.75
C ARG A 95 5.13 -2.39 15.76
N LEU A 96 4.51 -3.06 14.78
CA LEU A 96 3.06 -3.29 14.71
C LEU A 96 2.57 -4.39 15.69
N GLN A 97 3.49 -5.12 16.35
CA GLN A 97 3.18 -6.18 17.30
C GLN A 97 3.53 -5.82 18.75
N GLU A 98 4.34 -4.78 18.97
CA GLU A 98 4.88 -4.37 20.29
C GLU A 98 4.21 -3.12 20.89
N GLN A 99 3.15 -2.58 20.28
CA GLN A 99 2.34 -1.46 20.80
C GLN A 99 1.08 -1.96 21.52
#